data_AF-A0A7C5P9Z2-F1
#
_entry.id   AF-A0A7C5P9Z2-F1
#
_cell.length_a   1.000
_cell.length_b   1.000
_cell.length_c   1.000
_cell.angle_alpha   90.00
_cell.angle_beta   90.00
_cell.angle_gamma   90.00
#
_symmetry.space_group_name_H-M   'P 1'
#
loop_
_entity.id
_entity.type
_entity.pdbx_description
1 polymer ?
#
loop_
_entity_poly.entity_id
_entity_poly.type
_entity_poly.pdbx_seq_one_letter_code
_entity_poly.pdbx_strand_id
1 'polypeptide(L)'
;MAESAEESVRKARNAPSPNAAVQEAGEKAARKAEKKRKKGKKVRLGRALHVLGSVLVVRSERPLNVRRVQNAIVVAKGKKKVGKVHDIFGPVSSPYVSVKIFQGVSERRLLKLLGRNVFILQR
;
A
#
# COMPACT_ATOMS: atom_id res chain seq x y z
N MET A 1 -25.30 -51.90 -38.70
CA MET A 1 -25.30 -51.60 -37.26
C MET A 1 -24.53 -50.31 -37.06
N ALA A 2 -25.21 -49.30 -36.55
CA ALA A 2 -24.81 -47.89 -36.57
C ALA A 2 -24.04 -47.55 -35.29
N GLU A 3 -22.72 -47.34 -35.39
CA GLU A 3 -21.91 -46.95 -34.23
C GLU A 3 -20.61 -46.22 -34.60
N SER A 4 -20.61 -45.38 -35.64
CA SER A 4 -19.36 -44.75 -36.11
C SER A 4 -19.43 -43.25 -36.46
N ALA A 5 -20.57 -42.58 -36.27
CA ALA A 5 -20.72 -41.19 -36.70
C ALA A 5 -20.90 -40.17 -35.56
N GLU A 6 -21.21 -40.56 -34.33
CA GLU A 6 -21.54 -39.60 -33.26
C GLU A 6 -20.39 -39.22 -32.31
N GLU A 7 -19.26 -39.93 -32.35
CA GLU A 7 -18.15 -39.65 -31.43
C GLU A 7 -17.15 -38.59 -31.94
N SER A 8 -17.21 -38.21 -33.22
CA SER A 8 -16.29 -37.22 -33.79
C SER A 8 -16.75 -35.77 -33.63
N VAL A 9 -18.01 -35.52 -33.27
CA VAL A 9 -18.55 -34.14 -33.15
C VAL A 9 -18.34 -33.54 -31.76
N ARG A 10 -18.15 -34.36 -30.71
CA ARG A 10 -18.02 -33.87 -29.33
C ARG A 10 -16.60 -33.41 -28.95
N LYS A 11 -15.56 -33.76 -29.72
CA LYS A 11 -14.16 -33.42 -29.40
C LYS A 11 -13.66 -32.09 -29.99
N ALA A 12 -14.48 -31.40 -30.78
CA ALA A 12 -14.11 -30.10 -31.39
C ALA A 12 -14.67 -28.87 -30.65
N ARG A 13 -15.49 -29.03 -29.60
CA ARG A 13 -16.13 -27.90 -28.89
C ARG A 13 -15.41 -27.41 -27.63
N ASN A 14 -14.30 -28.04 -27.23
CA ASN A 14 -13.59 -27.69 -25.99
C ASN A 14 -12.16 -27.16 -26.23
N ALA A 15 -12.00 -26.33 -27.26
CA ALA A 15 -10.85 -25.45 -27.35
C ALA A 15 -11.15 -24.17 -26.55
N PRO A 16 -10.42 -23.86 -25.47
CA PRO A 16 -10.55 -22.57 -24.82
C PRO A 16 -10.20 -21.48 -25.84
N SER A 17 -11.14 -20.59 -26.11
CA SER A 17 -10.97 -19.51 -27.08
C SER A 17 -9.71 -18.69 -26.75
N PRO A 18 -8.84 -18.40 -27.74
CA PRO A 18 -7.56 -17.71 -27.52
C PRO A 18 -7.72 -16.27 -26.98
N ASN A 19 -8.94 -15.72 -26.98
CA ASN A 19 -9.24 -14.36 -26.54
C ASN A 19 -9.34 -14.18 -25.01
N ALA A 20 -9.51 -15.23 -24.21
CA ALA A 20 -9.60 -15.09 -22.75
C ALA A 20 -8.24 -14.77 -22.10
N ALA A 21 -7.14 -15.33 -22.63
CA ALA A 21 -5.79 -15.10 -22.10
C ALA A 21 -5.25 -13.68 -22.43
N VAL A 22 -5.69 -13.10 -23.54
CA VAL A 22 -5.26 -11.77 -23.98
C VAL A 22 -5.94 -10.66 -23.16
N GLN A 23 -7.19 -10.89 -22.72
CA GLN A 23 -7.95 -9.93 -21.91
C GLN A 23 -7.44 -9.87 -20.45
N GLU A 24 -7.05 -11.00 -19.86
CA GLU A 24 -6.46 -10.99 -18.50
C GLU A 24 -5.08 -10.32 -18.43
N ALA A 25 -4.28 -10.39 -19.50
CA ALA A 25 -2.97 -9.76 -19.56
C ALA A 25 -3.07 -8.23 -19.65
N GLY A 26 -4.04 -7.73 -20.42
CA GLY A 26 -4.33 -6.30 -20.57
C GLY A 26 -4.80 -5.63 -19.27
N GLU A 27 -5.69 -6.28 -18.51
CA GLU A 27 -6.21 -5.73 -17.26
C GLU A 27 -5.14 -5.72 -16.13
N LYS A 28 -4.29 -6.76 -16.10
CA LYS A 28 -3.14 -6.84 -15.17
C LYS A 28 -2.05 -5.81 -15.50
N ALA A 29 -1.89 -5.44 -16.78
CA ALA A 29 -0.95 -4.40 -17.21
C ALA A 29 -1.48 -2.98 -16.94
N ALA A 30 -2.77 -2.71 -17.16
CA ALA A 30 -3.40 -1.43 -16.85
C ALA A 30 -3.40 -1.13 -15.32
N ARG A 31 -3.71 -2.13 -14.49
CA ARG A 31 -3.58 -2.03 -13.01
C ARG A 31 -2.12 -1.87 -12.56
N LYS A 32 -1.13 -2.33 -13.32
CA LYS A 32 0.31 -2.10 -13.04
C LYS A 32 0.77 -0.71 -13.50
N ALA A 33 0.23 -0.18 -14.59
CA ALA A 33 0.58 1.13 -15.14
C ALA A 33 -0.04 2.28 -14.34
N GLU A 34 -1.30 2.17 -13.91
CA GLU A 34 -1.93 3.18 -13.04
C GLU A 34 -1.29 3.22 -11.64
N LYS A 35 -0.83 2.06 -11.15
CA LYS A 35 -0.07 1.91 -9.90
C LYS A 35 1.37 2.46 -9.97
N LYS A 36 1.89 2.73 -11.18
CA LYS A 36 3.15 3.44 -11.41
C LYS A 36 2.97 4.97 -11.48
N ARG A 37 1.77 5.48 -11.82
CA ARG A 37 1.55 6.91 -12.14
C ARG A 37 1.40 7.86 -10.94
N LYS A 38 1.16 7.36 -9.72
CA LYS A 38 1.15 8.20 -8.49
C LYS A 38 2.34 7.88 -7.57
N LYS A 39 3.53 7.70 -8.13
CA LYS A 39 4.75 7.39 -7.36
C LYS A 39 5.27 8.66 -6.67
N GLY A 40 4.47 9.20 -5.75
CA GLY A 40 4.90 10.25 -4.84
C GLY A 40 6.20 9.83 -4.15
N LYS A 41 7.16 10.75 -4.07
CA LYS A 41 8.46 10.49 -3.47
C LYS A 41 8.25 10.02 -2.03
N LYS A 42 8.79 8.85 -1.70
CA LYS A 42 8.74 8.36 -0.32
C LYS A 42 9.90 8.95 0.45
N VAL A 43 9.58 9.64 1.53
CA VAL A 43 10.59 10.20 2.44
C VAL A 43 10.50 9.50 3.78
N ARG A 44 11.64 9.11 4.35
CA ARG A 44 11.71 8.49 5.67
C ARG A 44 11.24 9.51 6.71
N LEU A 45 10.24 9.14 7.50
CA LEU A 45 9.72 9.99 8.58
C LEU A 45 10.47 9.72 9.88
N GLY A 46 10.62 8.44 10.23
CA GLY A 46 11.25 8.05 11.49
C GLY A 46 10.86 6.65 11.94
N ARG A 47 11.10 6.36 13.22
CA ARG A 47 10.79 5.09 13.87
C ARG A 47 9.48 5.20 14.65
N ALA A 48 8.57 4.25 14.45
CA ALA A 48 7.35 4.16 15.25
C ALA A 48 7.69 3.69 16.67
N LEU A 49 7.30 4.47 17.67
CA LEU A 49 7.60 4.20 19.07
C LEU A 49 6.43 3.56 19.80
N HIS A 50 5.27 4.21 19.77
CA HIS A 50 4.10 3.81 20.54
C HIS A 50 2.82 4.03 19.74
N VAL A 51 1.79 3.24 20.05
CA VAL A 51 0.43 3.42 19.57
C VAL A 51 -0.43 3.74 20.79
N LEU A 52 -1.08 4.90 20.77
CA LEU A 52 -1.98 5.37 21.82
C LEU A 52 -3.38 5.52 21.20
N GLY A 53 -4.22 4.52 21.39
CA GLY A 53 -5.55 4.46 20.78
C GLY A 53 -5.49 4.63 19.26
N SER A 54 -6.02 5.74 18.75
CA SER A 54 -6.02 6.07 17.32
C SER A 54 -4.81 6.88 16.84
N VAL A 55 -3.78 7.05 17.69
CA VAL A 55 -2.59 7.86 17.38
C VAL A 55 -1.35 6.98 17.38
N LEU A 56 -0.54 7.07 16.33
CA LEU A 56 0.78 6.47 16.25
C LEU A 56 1.82 7.57 16.48
N VAL A 57 2.70 7.37 17.46
CA VAL A 57 3.80 8.28 17.76
C VAL A 57 5.06 7.80 17.05
N VAL A 58 5.67 8.69 16.29
CA VAL A 58 6.88 8.43 15.50
C VAL A 58 7.97 9.39 15.94
N ARG A 59 9.18 8.88 16.16
CA ARG A 59 10.36 9.72 16.41
C ARG A 59 11.19 9.85 15.15
N SER A 60 11.47 11.09 14.77
CA SER A 60 12.37 11.41 13.68
C SER A 60 13.80 11.48 14.18
N GLU A 61 14.73 10.89 13.42
CA GLU A 61 16.17 10.94 13.67
C GLU A 61 16.81 12.21 13.12
N ARG A 62 16.06 13.02 12.36
CA ARG A 62 16.55 14.19 11.64
C ARG A 62 15.54 15.34 11.75
N PRO A 63 15.99 16.59 11.59
CA PRO A 63 15.08 17.72 11.49
C PRO A 63 14.11 17.52 10.33
N LEU A 64 12.84 17.80 10.59
CA LEU A 64 11.78 17.66 9.61
C LEU A 64 11.42 19.01 8.99
N ASN A 65 11.20 19.02 7.68
CA ASN A 65 10.61 20.18 7.02
C ASN A 65 9.08 20.15 7.22
N VAL A 66 8.60 20.85 8.25
CA VAL A 66 7.20 20.85 8.70
C VAL A 66 6.23 21.07 7.54
N ARG A 67 6.49 22.02 6.65
CA ARG A 67 5.63 22.32 5.49
C ARG A 67 5.41 21.11 4.57
N ARG A 68 6.40 20.22 4.44
CA ARG A 68 6.31 19.04 3.58
C ARG A 68 5.73 17.81 4.28
N VAL A 69 5.76 17.80 5.62
CA VAL A 69 5.36 16.65 6.43
C VAL A 69 3.94 16.84 6.96
N GLN A 70 3.53 18.08 7.20
CA GLN A 70 2.19 18.42 7.66
C GLN A 70 1.15 17.83 6.71
N ASN A 71 0.13 17.20 7.28
CA ASN A 71 -0.94 16.54 6.54
C ASN A 71 -0.51 15.42 5.57
N ALA A 72 0.76 14.98 5.59
CA ALA A 72 1.23 13.95 4.69
C ALA A 72 0.67 12.56 5.05
N ILE A 73 0.53 11.70 4.03
CA ILE A 73 0.07 10.31 4.22
C ILE A 73 1.25 9.47 4.69
N VAL A 74 1.09 8.79 5.82
CA VAL A 74 2.08 7.88 6.38
C VAL A 74 1.85 6.46 5.86
N VAL A 75 2.93 5.84 5.40
CA VAL A 75 2.96 4.49 4.84
C VAL A 75 4.05 3.65 5.51
N ALA A 76 3.77 2.36 5.64
CA ALA A 76 4.75 1.37 6.07
C ALA A 76 5.67 0.93 4.92
N LYS A 77 6.77 0.22 5.24
CA LYS A 77 7.74 -0.36 4.27
C LYS A 77 7.05 -1.07 3.08
N GLY A 78 5.94 -1.78 3.34
CA GLY A 78 5.14 -2.49 2.33
C GLY A 78 4.14 -1.66 1.52
N LYS A 79 4.26 -0.33 1.45
CA LYS A 79 3.32 0.59 0.75
C LYS A 79 1.89 0.62 1.29
N LYS A 80 1.63 -0.02 2.43
CA LYS A 80 0.30 0.02 3.04
C LYS A 80 0.15 1.33 3.82
N LYS A 81 -0.91 2.09 3.53
CA LYS A 81 -1.26 3.33 4.25
C LYS A 81 -1.56 3.01 5.71
N VAL A 82 -1.05 3.84 6.61
CA VAL A 82 -1.21 3.70 8.07
C VAL A 82 -2.11 4.82 8.59
N GLY A 83 -1.85 6.05 8.15
CA GLY A 83 -2.56 7.21 8.67
C GLY A 83 -2.11 8.49 8.00
N LYS A 84 -2.39 9.61 8.66
CA LYS A 84 -2.02 10.96 8.25
C LYS A 84 -1.29 11.66 9.39
N VAL A 85 -0.27 12.45 9.07
CA VAL A 85 0.40 13.31 10.07
C VAL A 85 -0.64 14.30 10.62
N HIS A 86 -0.77 14.30 11.94
CA HIS A 86 -1.67 15.19 12.68
C HIS A 86 -0.88 16.38 13.22
N ASP A 87 0.20 16.11 13.96
CA ASP A 87 0.99 17.14 14.62
C ASP A 87 2.48 16.76 14.70
N ILE A 88 3.34 17.76 14.89
CA ILE A 88 4.80 17.63 15.03
C ILE A 88 5.23 18.44 16.25
N PHE A 89 5.83 17.78 17.23
CA PHE A 89 6.14 18.37 18.53
C PHE A 89 7.50 17.91 19.07
N GLY A 90 7.98 18.58 20.12
CA GLY A 90 9.24 18.28 20.78
C GLY A 90 10.47 18.94 20.12
N PRO A 91 11.69 18.40 20.35
CA PRO A 91 12.94 19.04 19.94
C PRO A 91 13.06 19.20 18.42
N VAL A 92 13.54 20.35 17.96
CA VAL A 92 13.68 20.65 16.52
C VAL A 92 14.71 19.74 15.84
N SER A 93 15.77 19.35 16.56
CA SER A 93 16.81 18.44 16.03
C SER A 93 16.27 17.04 15.73
N SER A 94 15.32 16.57 16.54
CA SER A 94 14.72 15.25 16.45
C SER A 94 13.28 15.32 16.96
N PRO A 95 12.32 15.68 16.10
CA PRO A 95 10.95 15.88 16.53
C PRO A 95 10.20 14.56 16.71
N TYR A 96 9.15 14.61 17.54
CA TYR A 96 8.10 13.60 17.55
C TYR A 96 6.99 14.00 16.58
N VAL A 97 6.35 13.00 15.99
CA VAL A 97 5.26 13.17 15.03
C VAL A 97 4.08 12.32 15.48
N SER A 98 2.93 12.95 15.68
CA SER A 98 1.67 12.25 15.89
C SER A 98 1.05 11.93 14.53
N VAL A 99 0.64 10.69 14.36
CA VAL A 99 0.01 10.19 13.14
C VAL A 99 -1.38 9.68 13.52
N LYS A 100 -2.41 10.33 13.01
CA LYS A 100 -3.80 9.87 13.17
C LYS A 100 -4.00 8.65 12.26
N ILE A 101 -4.30 7.52 12.88
CA ILE A 101 -4.46 6.23 12.21
C ILE A 101 -5.77 6.23 11.43
N PHE A 102 -5.77 5.64 10.22
CA PHE A 102 -7.01 5.49 9.46
C PHE A 102 -7.91 4.40 10.05
N GLN A 103 -9.22 4.58 9.90
CA GLN A 103 -10.20 3.56 10.25
C GLN A 103 -9.95 2.28 9.44
N GLY A 104 -10.09 1.12 10.08
CA GLY A 104 -9.85 -0.20 9.46
C GLY A 104 -8.40 -0.69 9.45
N VAL A 105 -7.45 0.03 10.07
CA VAL A 105 -6.11 -0.51 10.31
C VAL A 105 -6.14 -1.39 11.57
N SER A 106 -5.89 -2.69 11.40
CA SER A 106 -5.91 -3.63 12.53
C SER A 106 -4.80 -3.38 13.54
N GLU A 107 -5.10 -3.59 14.82
CA GLU A 107 -4.16 -3.42 15.93
C GLU A 107 -2.92 -4.31 15.79
N ARG A 108 -3.10 -5.59 15.41
CA ARG A 108 -1.99 -6.51 15.09
C ARG A 108 -1.02 -5.93 14.07
N ARG A 109 -1.51 -5.13 13.12
CA ARG A 109 -0.68 -4.49 12.11
C ARG A 109 0.05 -3.27 12.67
N LEU A 110 -0.56 -2.52 13.58
CA LEU A 110 0.05 -1.40 14.29
C LEU A 110 1.17 -1.86 15.22
N LEU A 111 0.95 -2.93 15.98
CA LEU A 111 1.97 -3.56 16.84
C LEU A 111 3.19 -4.00 16.03
N LYS A 112 3.00 -4.55 14.83
CA LYS A 112 4.09 -4.90 13.90
C LYS A 112 4.85 -3.69 13.34
N LEU A 113 4.35 -2.47 13.51
CA LEU A 113 5.05 -1.25 13.10
C LEU A 113 5.95 -0.70 14.19
N LEU A 114 5.69 -1.04 15.45
CA LEU A 114 6.50 -0.60 16.58
C LEU A 114 7.96 -1.00 16.38
N GLY A 115 8.86 -0.06 16.66
CA GLY A 115 10.28 -0.21 16.44
C GLY A 115 10.71 -0.20 14.97
N ARG A 116 9.82 -0.03 14.00
CA ARG A 116 10.17 -0.01 12.56
C ARG A 116 10.10 1.39 11.96
N ASN A 117 10.77 1.53 10.82
CA ASN A 117 10.76 2.75 10.03
C ASN A 117 9.43 2.93 9.28
N VAL A 118 8.91 4.14 9.36
CA VAL A 118 7.74 4.63 8.62
C VAL A 118 8.15 5.75 7.66
N PHE A 119 7.34 5.93 6.62
CA PHE A 119 7.62 6.83 5.52
C PHE A 119 6.40 7.71 5.25
N ILE A 120 6.63 8.91 4.73
CA ILE A 120 5.58 9.74 4.17
C ILE A 120 5.57 9.64 2.66
N LEU A 121 4.36 9.73 2.08
CA LEU A 121 4.18 9.94 0.65
C LEU A 121 4.09 11.44 0.39
N GLN A 122 5.14 12.01 -0.22
CA GLN A 122 5.09 13.39 -0.70
C GLN A 122 4.39 13.43 -2.06
N ARG A 123 3.48 14.39 -2.22
CA ARG A 123 2.87 14.70 -3.52
C ARG A 123 3.78 15.63 -4.31
#